data_AF-A0A0A3Y0Z2-F1
#
_entry.id   AF-A0A0A3Y0Z2-F1
#
_cell.length_a   1.000
_cell.length_b   1.000
_cell.length_c   1.000
_cell.angle_alpha   90.00
_cell.angle_beta   90.00
_cell.angle_gamma   90.00
#
_symmetry.space_group_name_H-M   'P 1'
#
loop_
_entity.id
_entity.type
_entity.pdbx_description
1 polymer ?
#
loop_
_entity_poly.entity_id
_entity_poly.type
_entity_poly.pdbx_seq_one_letter_code
_entity_poly.pdbx_strand_id
1 'polypeptide(L)' 'MKTSILAKYLELIALQKIHALPGTENVVSAHIERSGGKWALIASVKEGADIPRIQDAVRKTERDLQQRYELLEDR' A
#
# COMPACT_ATOMS: atom_id res chain seq x y z
N MET A 1 16.17 12.14 -2.23
CA MET A 1 15.68 11.80 -3.58
C MET A 1 14.77 10.59 -3.45
N LYS A 2 13.63 10.60 -4.15
CA LYS A 2 12.74 9.43 -4.20
C LYS A 2 13.22 8.47 -5.28
N THR A 3 12.90 7.19 -5.13
CA THR A 3 13.16 6.17 -6.14
C THR A 3 11.94 6.04 -7.03
N SER A 4 12.12 6.17 -8.34
CA SER A 4 11.04 5.95 -9.30
C SER A 4 10.68 4.47 -9.39
N ILE A 5 9.39 4.14 -9.39
CA ILE A 5 8.91 2.75 -9.37
C ILE A 5 7.59 2.61 -10.15
N LEU A 6 7.39 1.46 -10.80
CA LEU A 6 6.10 1.12 -11.40
C LEU A 6 5.08 0.76 -10.32
N ALA A 7 3.81 1.08 -10.56
CA ALA A 7 2.73 0.83 -9.60
C ALA A 7 2.68 -0.63 -9.14
N LYS A 8 2.77 -1.59 -10.06
CA LYS A 8 2.76 -3.04 -9.76
C LYS A 8 3.85 -3.48 -8.78
N TYR A 9 5.04 -2.87 -8.84
CA TYR A 9 6.11 -3.21 -7.90
C TYR A 9 5.88 -2.56 -6.55
N LEU A 10 5.33 -1.34 -6.53
CA LEU A 10 4.96 -0.67 -5.30
C LEU A 10 3.84 -1.40 -4.56
N GLU A 11 2.86 -1.96 -5.28
CA GLU A 11 1.79 -2.82 -4.75
C GLU A 11 2.34 -4.06 -4.05
N LEU A 12 3.31 -4.75 -4.67
CA LEU A 12 3.97 -5.92 -4.08
C LEU A 12 4.74 -5.57 -2.81
N ILE A 13 5.50 -4.47 -2.84
CA ILE A 13 6.23 -3.98 -1.66
C ILE A 13 5.25 -3.61 -0.55
N ALA A 14 4.14 -2.95 -0.90
CA ALA A 14 3.11 -2.56 0.06
C ALA A 14 2.48 -3.78 0.72
N LEU A 15 2.10 -4.79 -0.06
CA LEU A 15 1.54 -6.04 0.46
C LEU A 15 2.51 -6.74 1.41
N GLN A 16 3.79 -6.89 1.02
CA GLN A 16 4.82 -7.48 1.87
C GLN A 16 5.02 -6.71 3.18
N LYS A 17 5.04 -5.37 3.12
CA LYS A 17 5.16 -4.51 4.31
C LYS A 17 3.96 -4.64 5.24
N ILE A 18 2.75 -4.70 4.68
CA ILE A 18 1.53 -4.89 5.46
C ILE A 18 1.58 -6.24 6.15
N HIS A 19 1.86 -7.34 5.44
CA HIS A 19 1.94 -8.69 6.01
C HIS A 19 3.02 -8.88 7.07
N ALA A 20 4.05 -8.03 7.09
CA ALA A 20 5.05 -8.04 8.16
C ALA A 20 4.53 -7.46 9.49
N LEU A 21 3.33 -6.88 9.52
CA LEU A 21 2.71 -6.31 10.72
C LEU A 21 1.78 -7.34 11.37
N PRO A 22 1.73 -7.40 12.71
CA PRO A 22 0.82 -8.30 13.40
C PRO A 22 -0.64 -7.87 13.23
N GLY A 23 -1.56 -8.80 13.02
CA GLY A 23 -3.01 -8.52 12.90
C GLY A 23 -3.46 -8.06 11.51
N THR A 24 -2.65 -8.27 10.48
CA THR A 24 -2.98 -7.98 9.07
C THR A 24 -3.04 -9.23 8.21
N GLU A 25 -3.19 -10.41 8.82
CA GLU A 25 -3.21 -11.73 8.18
C GLU A 25 -4.38 -11.87 7.19
N ASN A 26 -5.42 -11.06 7.37
CA ASN A 26 -6.62 -11.05 6.54
C ASN A 26 -6.50 -10.15 5.30
N VAL A 27 -5.40 -9.43 5.11
CA VAL A 27 -5.16 -8.64 3.89
C VAL A 27 -4.83 -9.57 2.73
N VAL A 28 -5.61 -9.51 1.64
CA VAL A 28 -5.44 -10.41 0.48
C VAL A 28 -4.73 -9.74 -0.69
N SER A 29 -4.91 -8.44 -0.87
CA SER A 29 -4.25 -7.69 -1.92
C SER A 29 -4.05 -6.23 -1.52
N ALA A 30 -3.11 -5.58 -2.19
CA ALA A 30 -2.87 -4.16 -2.07
C ALA A 30 -2.78 -3.56 -3.48
N HIS A 31 -3.44 -2.43 -3.69
CA HIS A 31 -3.55 -1.74 -4.97
C HIS A 31 -3.26 -0.27 -4.82
N ILE A 32 -2.67 0.32 -5.85
CA ILE A 32 -2.36 1.74 -5.89
C ILE A 32 -3.41 2.45 -6.74
N GLU A 33 -4.20 3.30 -6.10
CA GLU A 33 -5.16 4.14 -6.80
C GLU A 33 -4.55 5.53 -7.06
N ARG A 34 -4.60 6.00 -8.30
CA ARG A 34 -4.13 7.34 -8.67
C ARG A 34 -5.30 8.31 -8.72
N SER A 35 -5.15 9.46 -8.07
CA SER A 35 -6.13 10.53 -8.10
C SER A 35 -5.43 11.89 -8.03
N GLY A 36 -5.67 12.75 -9.04
CA GLY A 36 -5.23 14.15 -9.05
C GLY A 36 -3.72 14.35 -8.85
N GLY A 37 -2.87 13.52 -9.45
CA GLY A 37 -1.41 13.60 -9.32
C GLY A 37 -0.85 13.05 -8.00
N LYS A 38 -1.71 12.48 -7.15
CA LYS A 38 -1.34 11.72 -5.96
C LYS A 38 -1.74 10.26 -6.13
N TRP A 39 -1.21 9.42 -5.26
CA TRP A 39 -1.59 8.02 -5.20
C TRP A 39 -1.91 7.62 -3.76
N ALA A 40 -2.85 6.71 -3.61
CA ALA A 40 -3.29 6.14 -2.33
C ALA A 40 -3.13 4.62 -2.35
N LEU A 41 -2.90 4.03 -1.18
CA LEU A 41 -2.79 2.60 -1.01
C LEU A 41 -4.13 2.03 -0.55
N ILE A 42 -4.70 1.13 -1.35
CA ILE A 42 -5.96 0.45 -1.05
C ILE A 42 -5.65 -1.00 -0.73
N ALA A 43 -6.17 -1.52 0.37
CA ALA A 43 -6.02 -2.92 0.75
C ALA A 43 -7.36 -3.64 0.71
N SER A 44 -7.38 -4.81 0.08
CA SER A 44 -8.52 -5.72 0.12
C SER A 44 -8.33 -6.68 1.28
N VAL A 45 -9.40 -6.94 2.04
CA VAL A 45 -9.36 -7.78 3.23
C VAL A 45 -10.45 -8.84 3.19
N LYS A 46 -10.23 -9.96 3.88
CA LYS A 46 -11.26 -10.98 4.11
C LYS A 46 -12.35 -10.45 5.06
N GLU A 47 -13.53 -11.04 4.97
CA GLU A 47 -14.61 -10.80 5.92
C GLU A 47 -14.18 -11.15 7.35
N GLY A 48 -14.64 -10.37 8.33
CA GLY A 48 -14.25 -10.53 9.74
C GLY A 48 -12.88 -9.95 10.11
N ALA A 49 -12.22 -9.25 9.20
CA ALA A 49 -10.95 -8.58 9.48
C ALA A 49 -11.11 -7.39 10.45
N ASP A 50 -10.08 -7.16 11.26
CA ASP A 50 -9.97 -5.96 12.12
C ASP A 50 -9.67 -4.72 11.24
N ILE A 51 -10.72 -4.10 10.73
CA ILE A 51 -10.63 -2.95 9.80
C ILE A 51 -9.83 -1.78 10.42
N PRO A 52 -10.08 -1.33 11.66
CA PRO A 52 -9.30 -0.25 12.26
C PRO A 52 -7.80 -0.54 12.28
N ARG A 53 -7.42 -1.75 12.67
CA ARG A 53 -6.01 -2.16 12.74
C ARG A 53 -5.36 -2.22 11.36
N ILE A 54 -6.05 -2.81 10.38
CA ILE A 54 -5.54 -2.88 9.00
C ILE A 54 -5.44 -1.47 8.42
N GLN A 55 -6.39 -0.59 8.70
CA GLN A 55 -6.36 0.79 8.21
C GLN A 55 -5.16 1.56 8.75
N ASP A 56 -4.79 1.37 10.02
CA ASP A 56 -3.56 1.96 10.58
C ASP A 56 -2.30 1.43 9.87
N ALA A 57 -2.22 0.11 9.69
CA ALA A 57 -1.12 -0.56 8.98
C ALA A 57 -0.96 -0.06 7.54
N VAL A 58 -2.07 0.08 6.81
CA VAL A 58 -2.10 0.61 5.44
C VAL A 58 -1.63 2.06 5.43
N ARG A 59 -2.15 2.93 6.30
CA ARG A 59 -1.74 4.35 6.37
C ARG A 59 -0.28 4.53 6.74
N LYS A 60 0.24 3.70 7.64
CA LYS A 60 1.67 3.70 8.00
C LYS A 60 2.53 3.29 6.81
N THR A 61 2.12 2.24 6.10
CA THR A 61 2.80 1.74 4.90
C THR A 61 2.76 2.79 3.78
N GLU A 62 1.59 3.37 3.51
CA GLU A 62 1.40 4.41 2.50
C GLU A 62 2.34 5.59 2.73
N ARG A 63 2.39 6.14 3.95
CA ARG A 63 3.27 7.27 4.29
C ARG A 63 4.74 6.94 4.10
N ASP A 64 5.18 5.76 4.54
CA ASP A 64 6.58 5.32 4.36
C ASP A 64 6.93 5.16 2.87
N LEU A 65 6.02 4.60 2.09
CA LEU A 65 6.21 4.42 0.65
C LEU A 65 6.18 5.77 -0.09
N GLN A 66 5.29 6.70 0.24
CA GLN A 66 5.25 8.04 -0.33
C GLN A 66 6.52 8.85 -0.06
N GLN A 67 7.21 8.59 1.07
CA GLN A 67 8.48 9.24 1.38
C GLN A 67 9.64 8.69 0.54
N ARG A 68 9.61 7.39 0.20
CA ARG A 68 10.70 6.69 -0.48
C ARG A 68 10.55 6.63 -1.99
N TYR A 69 9.32 6.58 -2.49
CA TYR A 69 9.03 6.26 -3.88
C TYR A 69 8.19 7.33 -4.57
N GLU A 70 8.45 7.48 -5.86
CA GLU A 70 7.59 8.20 -6.79
C GLU A 70 7.11 7.25 -7.89
N LEU A 71 5.84 7.37 -8.27
CA LEU A 71 5.29 6.49 -9.31
C LEU A 71 5.74 6.95 -10.68
N LEU A 72 6.29 6.01 -11.45
CA LEU A 72 6.49 6.20 -12.89
C LEU A 72 5.12 6.25 -13.58
N GLU A 73 4.92 7.19 -14.49
CA GLU A 73 3.78 7.11 -15.41
C GLU A 73 3.92 5.85 -16.27
N ASP A 74 2.90 4.99 -16.25
CA ASP A 74 2.78 3.92 -17.24
C ASP A 74 2.57 4.63 -18.59
N ARG A 75 3.64 4.70 -19.38
CA ARG A 75 3.64 5.21 -20.76
C ARG A 75 3.21 4.12 -21.72
#